data_AF-A0A3M2FG80-F1
#
_entry.id   AF-A0A3M2FG80-F1
#
_cell.length_a   1.000
_cell.length_b   1.000
_cell.length_c   1.000
_cell.angle_alpha   90.00
_cell.angle_beta   90.00
_cell.angle_gamma   90.00
#
_symmetry.space_group_name_H-M   'P 1'
#
loop_
_entity.id
_entity.type
_entity.pdbx_description
1 polymer ?
#
loop_
_entity_poly.entity_id
_entity_poly.type
_entity_poly.pdbx_seq_one_letter_code
_entity_poly.pdbx_strand_id
1 'polypeptide(L)' 'FEAPVAAAYPPVAEALHLLRQAGAGYAALSGSGGAVFGVFAGEAPARAAAAQARRAGWRVWWGYAGDAEASSSSSSSGA' A
#
# COMPACT_ATOMS: atom_id res chain seq x y z
N PHE A 1 7.46 -2.52 -17.75
CA PHE A 1 6.24 -3.31 -17.50
C PHE A 1 5.04 -2.49 -17.05
N GLU A 2 5.22 -1.46 -16.20
CA GLU A 2 4.11 -0.62 -15.71
C GLU A 2 3.37 0.18 -16.81
N ALA A 3 4.11 0.88 -17.69
CA ALA A 3 3.51 1.75 -18.71
C ALA A 3 2.46 1.09 -19.64
N PRO A 4 2.71 -0.08 -20.27
CA PRO A 4 1.70 -0.73 -21.09
C PRO A 4 0.50 -1.25 -20.28
N VAL A 5 0.70 -1.67 -19.03
CA VAL A 5 -0.41 -2.10 -18.15
C VAL A 5 -1.27 -0.92 -17.74
N ALA A 6 -0.66 0.20 -17.34
CA ALA A 6 -1.39 1.41 -16.98
C ALA A 6 -2.19 1.98 -18.16
N ALA A 7 -1.67 1.87 -19.39
CA ALA A 7 -2.37 2.29 -20.60
C ALA A 7 -3.55 1.36 -20.96
N ALA A 8 -3.40 0.05 -20.76
CA ALA A 8 -4.45 -0.93 -21.06
C ALA A 8 -5.53 -1.02 -19.96
N TYR A 9 -5.20 -0.66 -18.72
CA TYR A 9 -6.08 -0.79 -17.56
C TYR A 9 -6.12 0.53 -16.76
N PRO A 10 -7.04 1.46 -17.09
CA PRO A 10 -7.17 2.75 -16.40
C PRO A 10 -7.23 2.68 -14.87
N PRO A 11 -7.90 1.69 -14.24
CA PRO A 11 -7.89 1.54 -12.77
C PRO A 11 -6.49 1.39 -12.16
N VAL A 12 -5.53 0.79 -12.90
CA VAL A 12 -4.14 0.69 -12.43
C VAL A 12 -3.50 2.07 -12.38
N ALA A 13 -3.71 2.90 -13.41
CA ALA A 13 -3.21 4.26 -13.45
C ALA A 13 -3.82 5.13 -12.32
N GLU A 14 -5.13 5.00 -12.09
CA GLU A 14 -5.84 5.68 -11.01
C GLU A 14 -5.30 5.30 -9.63
N ALA A 15 -5.08 4.00 -9.39
CA ALA A 15 -4.56 3.52 -8.11
C ALA A 15 -3.11 3.99 -7.87
N LEU A 16 -2.26 3.98 -8.90
CA LEU A 16 -0.90 4.55 -8.83
C LEU A 16 -0.92 6.05 -8.55
N HIS A 17 -1.84 6.78 -9.18
CA HIS A 17 -2.03 8.21 -8.94
C HIS A 17 -2.47 8.49 -7.51
N LEU A 18 -3.44 7.72 -6.99
CA LEU A 18 -3.91 7.82 -5.60
C LEU A 18 -2.75 7.64 -4.62
N LEU A 19 -1.94 6.61 -4.78
CA LEU A 19 -0.78 6.36 -3.90
C LEU A 19 0.23 7.52 -3.92
N ARG A 20 0.53 8.05 -5.11
CA ARG A 20 1.45 9.19 -5.28
C ARG A 20 0.89 10.47 -4.63
N GLN A 21 -0.39 10.76 -4.83
CA GLN A 21 -1.08 11.90 -4.21
C GLN A 21 -1.18 11.76 -2.68
N ALA A 22 -1.28 10.54 -2.17
CA ALA A 22 -1.28 10.25 -0.74
C ALA A 22 0.11 10.34 -0.09
N GLY A 23 1.17 10.65 -0.86
CA GLY A 23 2.52 10.85 -0.35
C GLY A 23 3.38 9.59 -0.30
N ALA A 24 3.06 8.56 -1.10
CA ALA A 24 3.97 7.43 -1.26
C ALA A 24 5.28 7.90 -1.91
N GLY A 25 6.42 7.61 -1.28
CA GLY A 25 7.75 7.90 -1.83
C GLY A 25 8.11 6.98 -2.99
N TYR A 26 7.45 5.84 -3.07
CA TYR A 26 7.52 4.92 -4.21
C TYR A 26 6.13 4.31 -4.44
N ALA A 27 5.71 4.16 -5.70
CA ALA A 27 4.48 3.49 -6.06
C ALA A 27 4.65 2.74 -7.37
N ALA A 28 4.28 1.46 -7.39
CA ALA A 28 4.49 0.58 -8.52
C ALA A 28 3.45 -0.55 -8.60
N LEU A 29 3.42 -1.21 -9.77
CA LEU A 29 2.63 -2.41 -10.01
C LEU A 29 3.20 -3.62 -9.25
N SER A 30 2.29 -4.39 -8.67
CA SER A 30 2.40 -5.80 -8.23
C SER A 30 2.84 -6.80 -9.30
N GLY A 31 4.12 -6.94 -9.64
CA GLY A 31 4.58 -8.02 -10.54
C GLY A 31 3.93 -7.98 -11.94
N SER A 32 3.27 -9.06 -12.36
CA SER A 32 2.55 -9.15 -13.66
C SER A 32 1.18 -8.46 -13.65
N GLY A 33 0.69 -7.98 -12.50
CA GLY A 33 -0.47 -7.08 -12.42
C GLY A 33 -1.56 -7.48 -11.43
N GLY A 34 -2.63 -6.68 -11.43
CA GLY A 34 -3.83 -6.86 -10.61
C GLY A 34 -3.82 -6.13 -9.26
N ALA A 35 -2.64 -5.72 -8.77
CA ALA A 35 -2.49 -4.90 -7.58
C ALA A 35 -1.41 -3.84 -7.79
N VAL A 36 -1.50 -2.75 -7.04
CA VAL A 36 -0.46 -1.73 -6.93
C VAL A 36 -0.07 -1.58 -5.47
N PHE A 37 1.15 -1.13 -5.20
CA PHE A 37 1.61 -0.86 -3.84
C PHE A 37 2.33 0.47 -3.77
N GLY A 38 2.29 1.08 -2.58
CA GLY A 38 2.99 2.32 -2.27
C GLY A 38 3.82 2.13 -1.00
N VAL A 39 5.03 2.68 -0.99
CA VAL A 39 5.92 2.71 0.17
C VAL A 39 5.86 4.10 0.79
N PHE A 40 5.59 4.14 2.09
CA PHE A 40 5.46 5.38 2.86
C PHE A 40 6.55 5.45 3.92
N ALA A 41 6.91 6.67 4.33
CA ALA A 41 7.96 6.89 5.33
C ALA A 41 7.58 6.42 6.75
N GLY A 42 6.32 6.03 6.99
CA GLY A 42 5.87 5.54 8.28
C GLY A 42 4.43 5.05 8.29
N GLU A 43 3.99 4.54 9.44
CA GLU A 43 2.66 3.96 9.62
C GLU A 43 1.53 4.99 9.43
N ALA A 44 1.64 6.16 10.06
CA ALA A 44 0.59 7.17 10.02
C ALA A 44 0.18 7.57 8.59
N PRO A 45 1.11 7.95 7.67
CA PRO A 45 0.75 8.24 6.29
C PRO A 45 0.24 7.01 5.52
N ALA A 46 0.81 5.82 5.75
CA ALA A 46 0.33 4.59 5.12
C ALA A 46 -1.12 4.27 5.50
N ARG A 47 -1.47 4.41 6.79
CA ARG A 47 -2.81 4.15 7.31
C ARG A 47 -3.81 5.20 6.81
N ALA A 48 -3.40 6.46 6.72
CA ALA A 48 -4.22 7.53 6.14
C ALA A 48 -4.52 7.28 4.65
N ALA A 49 -3.51 6.92 3.87
CA ALA A 49 -3.66 6.54 2.46
C ALA A 49 -4.61 5.34 2.31
N ALA A 50 -4.44 4.31 3.15
CA ALA A 50 -5.30 3.14 3.13
C ALA A 50 -6.76 3.47 3.46
N ALA A 51 -7.01 4.36 4.42
CA ALA A 51 -8.36 4.82 4.75
C ALA A 51 -8.98 5.62 3.60
N GLN A 52 -8.21 6.49 2.93
CA GLN A 52 -8.68 7.23 1.75
C GLN A 52 -9.05 6.29 0.60
N ALA A 53 -8.18 5.33 0.27
CA ALA A 53 -8.43 4.37 -0.79
C ALA A 53 -9.67 3.50 -0.51
N ARG A 54 -9.88 3.06 0.74
CA ARG A 54 -11.10 2.34 1.12
C ARG A 54 -12.36 3.17 0.93
N ARG A 55 -12.34 4.46 1.27
CA ARG A 55 -13.48 5.37 1.02
C ARG A 55 -13.77 5.55 -0.47
N ALA A 56 -12.74 5.48 -1.31
CA ALA A 56 -12.86 5.49 -2.76
C ALA A 56 -13.26 4.13 -3.36
N GLY A 57 -13.59 3.12 -2.54
CA GLY A 57 -14.08 1.82 -2.98
C GLY A 57 -13.01 0.76 -3.23
N TRP A 58 -11.74 1.04 -2.96
CA TRP A 58 -10.65 0.10 -3.18
C TRP A 58 -10.55 -0.96 -2.07
N ARG A 59 -10.24 -2.20 -2.45
CA ARG A 59 -9.78 -3.23 -1.51
C ARG A 59 -8.32 -2.97 -1.17
N VAL A 60 -8.03 -2.71 0.11
CA VAL A 60 -6.73 -2.21 0.56
C VAL A 60 -6.26 -2.95 1.80
N TRP A 61 -4.96 -3.26 1.82
CA TRP A 61 -4.21 -3.73 2.98
C TRP A 61 -3.02 -2.79 3.20
N TRP A 62 -2.54 -2.71 4.44
CA TRP A 62 -1.32 -1.98 4.78
C TRP A 62 -0.58 -2.78 5.86
N GLY A 63 0.73 -2.59 5.94
CA GLY A 63 1.60 -3.25 6.90
C GLY A 63 3.04 -2.80 6.71
N TYR A 64 3.93 -3.37 7.50
CA TYR A 64 5.36 -3.11 7.42
C TYR A 64 5.99 -4.02 6.37
N ALA A 65 6.85 -3.44 5.52
CA ALA A 65 7.73 -4.20 4.65
C ALA A 65 9.04 -4.46 5.41
N GLY A 66 9.11 -5.60 6.10
CA GLY A 66 10.21 -5.98 6.99
C GLY A 66 9.84 -7.22 7.80
N ASP A 67 10.83 -7.85 8.44
CA ASP A 67 10.73 -9.23 8.92
C ASP A 67 9.50 -9.53 9.78
N ALA A 68 8.76 -10.55 9.38
CA ALA A 68 7.65 -11.13 10.12
C ALA A 68 8.05 -11.74 11.48
N GLU A 69 9.32 -11.69 11.87
CA GLU A 69 9.86 -12.27 13.11
C GLU A 69 9.50 -11.51 14.40
N ALA A 70 8.87 -10.33 14.34
CA ALA A 70 8.52 -9.57 15.54
C ALA A 70 7.08 -9.77 16.06
N SER A 71 6.36 -10.80 15.63
CA SER A 71 5.00 -11.08 16.15
C SER A 71 4.93 -12.05 17.34
N SER A 72 6.07 -12.47 17.89
CA SER A 72 6.13 -13.46 18.98
C SER A 72 6.77 -12.91 20.27
N SER A 73 6.50 -11.67 20.69
CA SER A 73 6.84 -11.21 22.05
C SER A 73 6.07 -9.95 22.44
N SER A 74 4.78 -10.10 22.77
CA SER A 74 4.10 -9.24 23.75
C SER A 74 2.87 -9.97 24.30
N SER A 75 3.13 -11.13 24.90
CA SER A 75 2.28 -11.71 25.95
C SER A 75 3.17 -12.04 27.13
N SER A 76 3.32 -11.08 28.06
CA SER A 76 3.51 -11.26 29.50
C SER A 76 4.19 -10.04 30.11
N SER A 77 3.52 -9.41 31.08
CA SER A 77 4.07 -8.71 32.25
C SER A 77 3.10 -7.62 32.70
N GLY A 78 2.49 -7.82 33.86
CA GLY A 78 1.63 -6.87 34.54
C GLY A 78 0.88 -7.57 35.65
N ALA A 79 1.49 -7.57 36.83
CA ALA A 79 1.16 -8.34 38.04
C ALA A 79 -0.19 -8.00 38.68
#